data_AF-A0A1X0NUI5-F1
#
_entry.id   AF-A0A1X0NUI5-F1
#
_cell.length_a   1.000
_cell.length_b   1.000
_cell.length_c   1.000
_cell.angle_alpha   90.00
_cell.angle_beta   90.00
_cell.angle_gamma   90.00
#
_symmetry.space_group_name_H-M   'P 1'
#
loop_
_entity.id
_entity.type
_entity.pdbx_description
1 polymer ?
#
loop_
_entity_poly.entity_id
_entity_poly.type
_entity_poly.pdbx_seq_one_letter_code
_entity_poly.pdbx_strand_id
1 'polypeptide(L)'
;MSNFNPDAPVFIPTFLRQSVPNGELNGVKKTFAPSREKPVVFLMFGSRGAGKTTQSSLLTKEYGLLAISSGSIFREGKQPFVELRRILEEEFGEGKVRRYNGVVLDRFIVNSEFDAFYVQSILNSVNLPVPFVFMLSIDPELASKRAEARGDNKVGHQHWRAVEQKSQAVTAAAVYVPVGCYKSIQVTEDNSIDDVFKEIKSTIETQLAELPANVTIPVSARREEKGMKLIDEYEKYMEIVSDVHAAVGNLNGRKDTAPISSIGAYLDREYFSFAHKKLRSLLSTFHVTLKADGVRFLVVKHKKYGYIGFPSAFTHCYDLNEMFQGVNMSSDLSPEAKKSITSRHLDWPVEILFDTELVVHNNQPIFYVFDFIYFWGLEGKKMRFEVRLKILREYFSQMSNQPQCILLKDYVPINKLRTLIPNWKEANLPIDGLVFQHNDFYRIGRDKFLVKWKPVELCTVDFRLANGVLEDDKWKFDLMVTDDTPENSAGFGETPYANAVAVIPSTIVKENSLCNGMIVELFLMDVKKMTEVESQSLVSTEWSFKGVRNDKTSPNKHSIVTKIVELKHLTLEELLELCDKVPFYGTN
;
A
#
# COMPACT_ATOMS: atom_id res chain seq x y z
N MET A 1 -8.37 -20.82 24.38
CA MET A 1 -8.83 -20.33 25.70
C MET A 1 -8.00 -19.12 26.07
N SER A 2 -8.66 -18.11 26.64
CA SER A 2 -8.25 -16.71 26.75
C SER A 2 -7.07 -16.47 27.71
N ASN A 3 -5.93 -16.03 27.17
CA ASN A 3 -4.89 -15.32 27.92
C ASN A 3 -4.67 -13.94 27.29
N PHE A 4 -5.75 -13.21 27.02
CA PHE A 4 -5.68 -11.77 26.76
C PHE A 4 -5.58 -11.08 28.11
N ASN A 5 -4.50 -10.34 28.34
CA ASN A 5 -4.34 -9.52 29.54
C ASN A 5 -5.41 -8.41 29.52
N PRO A 6 -6.41 -8.43 30.41
CA PRO A 6 -7.49 -7.43 30.44
C PRO A 6 -7.01 -6.03 30.83
N ASP A 7 -5.78 -5.91 31.36
CA ASP A 7 -5.15 -4.64 31.71
C ASP A 7 -4.30 -4.07 30.54
N ALA A 8 -4.29 -4.72 29.38
CA ALA A 8 -3.62 -4.19 28.20
C ALA A 8 -4.35 -2.94 27.70
N PRO A 9 -3.67 -1.79 27.52
CA PRO A 9 -4.33 -0.57 27.07
C PRO A 9 -4.97 -0.78 25.70
N VAL A 10 -6.24 -0.37 25.58
CA VAL A 10 -7.02 -0.40 24.34
C VAL A 10 -6.21 0.20 23.20
N PHE A 11 -6.17 -0.48 22.05
CA PHE A 11 -5.51 0.02 20.85
C PHE A 11 -6.21 1.28 20.34
N ILE A 12 -5.65 2.42 20.70
CA ILE A 12 -5.95 3.74 20.13
C ILE A 12 -4.72 4.12 19.29
N PRO A 13 -4.80 4.11 17.95
CA PRO A 13 -3.70 4.50 17.07
C PRO A 13 -3.01 5.77 17.55
N THR A 14 -1.68 5.79 17.56
CA THR A 14 -0.92 6.77 18.35
C THR A 14 -1.11 8.23 17.92
N PHE A 15 -1.49 8.48 16.67
CA PHE A 15 -1.85 9.82 16.17
C PHE A 15 -3.24 10.32 16.64
N LEU A 16 -4.07 9.44 17.20
CA LEU A 16 -5.33 9.80 17.89
C LEU A 16 -5.11 10.19 19.34
N ARG A 17 -3.91 9.93 19.89
CA ARG A 17 -3.54 10.29 21.26
C ARG A 17 -2.98 11.71 21.27
N GLN A 18 -3.86 12.71 21.22
CA GLN A 18 -3.46 14.07 21.61
C GLN A 18 -3.78 14.30 23.09
N SER A 19 -2.76 14.71 23.84
CA SER A 19 -2.94 15.37 25.14
C SER A 19 -3.57 16.74 24.91
N VAL A 20 -4.76 16.96 25.45
CA VAL A 20 -5.44 18.26 25.48
C VAL A 20 -4.64 19.21 26.38
N PRO A 21 -4.13 20.35 25.91
CA PRO A 21 -3.75 21.44 26.80
C PRO A 21 -5.05 22.10 27.27
N ASN A 22 -5.37 21.96 28.56
CA ASN A 22 -6.43 22.74 29.20
C ASN A 22 -6.01 24.21 29.23
N GLY A 23 -6.41 24.97 28.21
CA GLY A 23 -6.36 26.43 28.20
C GLY A 23 -7.78 26.98 28.32
N GLU A 24 -8.12 27.55 29.48
CA GLU A 24 -9.31 28.37 29.64
C GLU A 24 -9.18 29.65 28.80
N LEU A 25 -10.09 29.84 27.84
CA LEU A 25 -10.23 31.10 27.09
C LEU A 25 -11.66 31.63 27.27
N ASN A 26 -11.79 32.57 28.20
CA ASN A 26 -12.94 33.45 28.32
C ASN A 26 -12.90 34.50 27.20
N GLY A 27 -13.81 34.37 26.23
CA GLY A 27 -14.01 35.35 25.17
C GLY A 27 -15.40 35.18 24.54
N VAL A 28 -16.09 36.28 24.29
CA VAL A 28 -17.48 36.35 23.81
C VAL A 28 -17.68 35.51 22.54
N LYS A 29 -18.44 34.40 22.65
CA LYS A 29 -18.73 33.46 21.56
C LYS A 29 -19.53 34.14 20.45
N LYS A 30 -18.89 34.43 19.31
CA LYS A 30 -19.62 34.51 18.03
C LYS A 30 -20.01 33.09 17.65
N THR A 31 -21.31 32.78 17.68
CA THR A 31 -21.83 31.49 17.22
C THR A 31 -21.57 31.34 15.72
N PHE A 32 -20.65 30.44 15.35
CA PHE A 32 -20.42 30.05 13.97
C PHE A 32 -21.64 29.28 13.44
N ALA A 33 -22.25 29.78 12.36
CA ALA A 33 -23.39 29.14 11.72
C ALA A 33 -23.08 28.92 10.23
N PRO A 34 -23.03 27.67 9.74
CA PRO A 34 -22.92 27.37 8.32
C PRO A 34 -24.01 28.07 7.51
N SER A 35 -23.67 28.58 6.32
CA SER A 35 -24.63 29.22 5.43
C SER A 35 -24.34 28.89 3.97
N ARG A 36 -25.26 29.22 3.06
CA ARG A 36 -25.05 29.02 1.62
C ARG A 36 -23.86 29.81 1.06
N GLU A 37 -23.55 30.95 1.68
CA GLU A 37 -22.41 31.82 1.34
C GLU A 37 -21.10 31.30 1.94
N LYS A 38 -21.19 30.55 3.04
CA LYS A 38 -20.06 29.94 3.74
C LYS A 38 -20.33 28.44 3.95
N PRO A 39 -20.29 27.65 2.87
CA PRO A 39 -20.63 26.24 2.94
C PRO A 39 -19.61 25.48 3.79
N VAL A 40 -20.06 24.42 4.45
CA VAL A 40 -19.18 23.51 5.22
C VAL A 40 -19.16 22.11 4.62
N VAL A 41 -18.08 21.39 4.83
CA VAL A 41 -17.98 19.97 4.45
C VAL A 41 -17.52 19.19 5.66
N PHE A 42 -18.29 18.17 6.05
CA PHE A 42 -17.92 17.24 7.11
C PHE A 42 -17.62 15.87 6.52
N LEU A 43 -16.57 15.22 7.00
CA LEU A 43 -16.21 13.85 6.62
C LEU A 43 -16.15 12.99 7.87
N MET A 44 -16.91 11.88 7.86
CA MET A 44 -17.05 11.02 9.04
C MET A 44 -16.15 9.78 8.93
N PHE A 45 -15.23 9.63 9.89
CA PHE A 45 -14.39 8.46 10.09
C PHE A 45 -14.83 7.67 11.33
N GLY A 46 -14.37 6.42 11.41
CA GLY A 46 -14.65 5.52 12.53
C GLY A 46 -15.01 4.12 12.07
N SER A 47 -15.01 3.17 13.00
CA SER A 47 -15.38 1.77 12.72
C SER A 47 -16.90 1.61 12.49
N ARG A 48 -17.33 0.40 12.10
CA ARG A 48 -18.76 0.05 12.20
C ARG A 48 -19.15 -0.04 13.68
N GLY A 49 -20.35 0.40 14.02
CA GLY A 49 -20.78 0.50 15.42
C GLY A 49 -20.44 1.82 16.11
N ALA A 50 -19.52 2.63 15.54
CA ALA A 50 -19.13 3.93 16.08
C ALA A 50 -20.22 5.02 15.99
N GLY A 51 -21.26 4.81 15.18
CA GLY A 51 -22.38 5.76 15.06
C GLY A 51 -22.26 6.80 13.93
N LYS A 52 -21.30 6.66 13.00
CA LYS A 52 -21.06 7.61 11.89
C LYS A 52 -22.33 8.08 11.19
N THR A 53 -23.10 7.15 10.62
CA THR A 53 -24.32 7.45 9.86
C THR A 53 -25.39 8.14 10.72
N THR A 54 -25.47 7.80 12.01
CA THR A 54 -26.37 8.47 12.96
C THR A 54 -25.95 9.93 13.15
N GLN A 55 -24.66 10.18 13.41
CA GLN A 55 -24.13 11.52 13.59
C GLN A 55 -24.22 12.36 12.30
N SER A 56 -23.99 11.77 11.12
CA SER A 56 -24.24 12.43 9.83
C SER A 56 -25.69 12.88 9.68
N SER A 57 -26.65 12.04 10.09
CA SER A 57 -28.08 12.37 9.98
C SER A 57 -28.46 13.54 10.89
N LEU A 58 -27.86 13.64 12.08
CA LEU A 58 -28.06 14.75 13.00
C LEU A 58 -27.43 16.04 12.46
N LEU A 59 -26.20 15.98 11.94
CA LEU A 59 -25.53 17.11 11.29
C LEU A 59 -26.36 17.67 10.11
N THR A 60 -26.91 16.79 9.27
CA THR A 60 -27.78 17.19 8.16
C THR A 60 -29.01 17.96 8.63
N LYS A 61 -29.68 17.50 9.69
CA LYS A 61 -30.88 18.16 10.23
C LYS A 61 -30.54 19.50 10.89
N GLU A 62 -29.49 19.54 11.71
CA GLU A 62 -29.10 20.73 12.48
C GLU A 62 -28.62 21.87 11.56
N TYR A 63 -27.81 21.55 10.55
CA TYR A 63 -27.14 22.56 9.72
C TYR A 63 -27.68 22.66 8.30
N GLY A 64 -28.69 21.87 7.92
CA GLY A 64 -29.26 21.86 6.57
C GLY A 64 -28.26 21.40 5.50
N LEU A 65 -27.58 20.29 5.76
CA LEU A 65 -26.53 19.74 4.89
C LEU A 65 -27.03 18.60 4.01
N LEU A 66 -26.47 18.47 2.82
CA LEU A 66 -26.66 17.31 1.97
C LEU A 66 -25.89 16.10 2.53
N ALA A 67 -26.57 15.01 2.84
CA ALA A 67 -25.91 13.77 3.25
C ALA A 67 -25.60 12.88 2.04
N ILE A 68 -24.34 12.47 1.89
CA ILE A 68 -23.91 11.54 0.83
C ILE A 68 -23.11 10.41 1.49
N SER A 69 -23.48 9.16 1.19
CA SER A 69 -22.78 7.97 1.68
C SER A 69 -22.29 7.13 0.52
N SER A 70 -20.98 6.82 0.49
CA SER A 70 -20.44 5.91 -0.53
C SER A 70 -21.06 4.50 -0.40
N GLY A 71 -21.47 4.10 0.81
CA GLY A 71 -22.03 2.78 1.09
C GLY A 71 -23.44 2.58 0.52
N SER A 72 -24.24 3.63 0.33
CA SER A 72 -25.49 3.52 -0.44
C SER A 72 -25.20 3.44 -1.94
N ILE A 73 -24.31 4.30 -2.43
CA ILE A 73 -23.92 4.34 -3.86
C ILE A 73 -23.36 2.98 -4.31
N PHE A 74 -22.49 2.37 -3.50
CA PHE A 74 -21.92 1.07 -3.79
C PHE A 74 -22.97 -0.04 -3.85
N ARG A 75 -24.01 0.01 -2.99
CA ARG A 75 -25.12 -0.97 -3.02
C ARG A 75 -25.98 -0.87 -4.28
N GLU A 76 -25.99 0.29 -4.93
CA GLU A 76 -26.64 0.51 -6.22
C GLU A 76 -25.76 0.06 -7.41
N GLY A 77 -24.55 -0.45 -7.16
CA GLY A 77 -23.62 -0.87 -8.21
C GLY A 77 -22.94 0.29 -8.95
N LYS A 78 -22.96 1.50 -8.36
CA LYS A 78 -22.36 2.71 -8.93
C LYS A 78 -20.97 2.97 -8.37
N GLN A 79 -20.18 3.78 -9.08
CA GLN A 79 -18.86 4.23 -8.64
C GLN A 79 -18.99 5.44 -7.69
N PRO A 80 -18.51 5.34 -6.43
CA PRO A 80 -18.73 6.38 -5.41
C PRO A 80 -18.29 7.79 -5.81
N PHE A 81 -17.09 7.94 -6.36
CA PHE A 81 -16.55 9.26 -6.68
C PHE A 81 -17.21 9.88 -7.92
N VAL A 82 -17.57 9.06 -8.92
CA VAL A 82 -18.33 9.52 -10.10
C VAL A 82 -19.69 10.04 -9.69
N GLU A 83 -20.38 9.30 -8.82
CA GLU A 83 -21.70 9.69 -8.33
C GLU A 83 -21.62 10.89 -7.38
N LEU A 84 -20.57 10.98 -6.54
CA LEU A 84 -20.31 12.16 -5.72
C LEU A 84 -20.17 13.41 -6.58
N ARG A 85 -19.37 13.35 -7.66
CA ARG A 85 -19.22 14.46 -8.61
C ARG A 85 -20.57 14.89 -9.19
N ARG A 86 -21.30 13.93 -9.75
CA ARG A 86 -22.62 14.19 -10.35
C ARG A 86 -23.57 14.87 -9.37
N ILE A 87 -23.70 14.35 -8.14
CA ILE A 87 -24.57 14.91 -7.11
C ILE A 87 -24.13 16.33 -6.73
N LEU A 88 -22.83 16.56 -6.55
CA LEU A 88 -22.34 17.88 -6.16
C LEU A 88 -22.48 18.91 -7.28
N GLU A 89 -22.27 18.55 -8.53
CA GLU A 89 -22.52 19.43 -9.69
C GLU A 89 -24.00 19.81 -9.81
N GLU A 90 -24.91 18.87 -9.52
CA GLU A 90 -26.36 19.14 -9.53
C GLU A 90 -26.80 20.13 -8.44
N GLU A 91 -26.18 20.05 -7.26
CA GLU A 91 -26.60 20.80 -6.05
C GLU A 91 -25.81 22.09 -5.80
N PHE A 92 -24.54 22.13 -6.22
CA PHE A 92 -23.59 23.21 -5.94
C PHE A 92 -22.90 23.77 -7.19
N GLY A 93 -23.18 23.22 -8.38
CA GLY A 93 -22.60 23.68 -9.64
C GLY A 93 -22.95 25.13 -10.02
N GLU A 94 -22.22 25.66 -10.99
CA GLU A 94 -22.38 27.05 -11.43
C GLU A 94 -23.80 27.33 -11.95
N GLY A 95 -24.35 28.50 -11.58
CA GLY A 95 -25.71 28.91 -11.96
C GLY A 95 -26.85 28.19 -11.25
N LYS A 96 -26.57 27.29 -10.29
CA LYS A 96 -27.59 26.61 -9.48
C LYS A 96 -27.93 27.38 -8.21
N VAL A 97 -29.20 27.34 -7.81
CA VAL A 97 -29.65 27.88 -6.52
C VAL A 97 -29.25 26.89 -5.42
N ARG A 98 -28.30 27.27 -4.57
CA ARG A 98 -27.84 26.44 -3.45
C ARG A 98 -29.01 26.14 -2.51
N ARG A 99 -29.36 24.86 -2.37
CA ARG A 99 -30.40 24.39 -1.44
C ARG A 99 -29.86 24.14 -0.04
N TYR A 100 -28.64 23.63 0.03
CA TYR A 100 -27.98 23.18 1.26
C TYR A 100 -26.87 24.14 1.70
N ASN A 101 -26.57 24.14 3.00
CA ASN A 101 -25.48 24.95 3.59
C ASN A 101 -24.12 24.22 3.54
N GLY A 102 -24.03 23.10 2.82
CA GLY A 102 -22.86 22.25 2.81
C GLY A 102 -23.20 20.78 2.68
N VAL A 103 -22.23 19.93 2.97
CA VAL A 103 -22.30 18.48 2.73
C VAL A 103 -21.73 17.70 3.92
N VAL A 104 -22.31 16.55 4.22
CA VAL A 104 -21.71 15.53 5.08
C VAL A 104 -21.45 14.26 4.28
N LEU A 105 -20.20 13.81 4.31
CA LEU A 105 -19.69 12.66 3.58
C LEU A 105 -19.46 11.49 4.54
N ASP A 106 -20.06 10.33 4.25
CA ASP A 106 -19.88 9.08 5.01
C ASP A 106 -19.19 8.03 4.13
N ARG A 107 -18.10 7.45 4.64
CA ARG A 107 -17.33 6.34 4.04
C ARG A 107 -16.64 6.61 2.70
N PHE A 108 -16.22 7.84 2.40
CA PHE A 108 -15.52 8.13 1.15
C PHE A 108 -14.02 7.81 1.15
N ILE A 109 -13.44 7.51 2.31
CA ILE A 109 -12.06 7.03 2.45
C ILE A 109 -12.11 5.54 2.78
N VAL A 110 -11.78 4.70 1.80
CA VAL A 110 -11.96 3.25 1.86
C VAL A 110 -10.69 2.51 1.49
N ASN A 111 -10.09 2.84 0.36
CA ASN A 111 -9.02 2.05 -0.25
C ASN A 111 -7.63 2.56 0.11
N SER A 112 -7.45 3.88 0.16
CA SER A 112 -6.18 4.50 0.54
C SER A 112 -6.35 5.96 0.93
N GLU A 113 -5.25 6.56 1.39
CA GLU A 113 -5.13 8.00 1.60
C GLU A 113 -5.37 8.83 0.34
N PHE A 114 -5.22 8.22 -0.84
CA PHE A 114 -5.43 8.91 -2.11
C PHE A 114 -6.90 9.22 -2.39
N ASP A 115 -7.82 8.51 -1.73
CA ASP A 115 -9.25 8.79 -1.77
C ASP A 115 -9.55 10.25 -1.34
N ALA A 116 -8.74 10.83 -0.45
CA ALA A 116 -8.90 12.21 -0.02
C ALA A 116 -8.64 13.22 -1.14
N PHE A 117 -7.72 12.93 -2.07
CA PHE A 117 -7.46 13.79 -3.22
C PHE A 117 -8.59 13.69 -4.24
N TYR A 118 -9.16 12.50 -4.46
CA TYR A 118 -10.37 12.35 -5.29
C TYR A 118 -11.55 13.13 -4.72
N VAL A 119 -11.80 13.01 -3.41
CA VAL A 119 -12.82 13.81 -2.71
C VAL A 119 -12.53 15.30 -2.87
N GLN A 120 -11.30 15.74 -2.60
CA GLN A 120 -10.95 17.16 -2.66
C GLN A 120 -11.06 17.72 -4.08
N SER A 121 -10.64 16.97 -5.10
CA SER A 121 -10.75 17.36 -6.52
C SER A 121 -12.21 17.62 -6.91
N ILE A 122 -13.13 16.76 -6.46
CA ILE A 122 -14.57 16.93 -6.69
C ILE A 122 -15.13 18.13 -5.91
N LEU A 123 -14.74 18.32 -4.65
CA LEU A 123 -15.19 19.48 -3.87
C LEU A 123 -14.72 20.80 -4.49
N ASN A 124 -13.47 20.83 -4.98
CA ASN A 124 -12.91 21.99 -5.66
C ASN A 124 -13.68 22.34 -6.93
N SER A 125 -14.17 21.36 -7.70
CA SER A 125 -14.91 21.63 -8.95
C SER A 125 -16.25 22.34 -8.75
N VAL A 126 -16.76 22.38 -7.51
CA VAL A 126 -17.97 23.10 -7.12
C VAL A 126 -17.73 24.15 -6.03
N ASN A 127 -16.47 24.56 -5.84
CA ASN A 127 -16.04 25.56 -4.86
C ASN A 127 -16.51 25.26 -3.42
N LEU A 128 -16.39 24.00 -2.99
CA LEU A 128 -16.58 23.57 -1.59
C LEU A 128 -15.22 23.45 -0.87
N PRO A 129 -15.16 23.77 0.44
CA PRO A 129 -13.90 23.79 1.19
C PRO A 129 -13.36 22.38 1.50
N VAL A 130 -12.13 22.34 2.00
CA VAL A 130 -11.53 21.13 2.57
C VAL A 130 -12.42 20.58 3.70
N PRO A 131 -12.69 19.25 3.73
CA PRO A 131 -13.50 18.65 4.78
C PRO A 131 -12.93 18.86 6.19
N PHE A 132 -13.80 19.20 7.14
CA PHE A 132 -13.53 19.06 8.55
C PHE A 132 -13.90 17.65 9.01
N VAL A 133 -12.92 16.89 9.48
CA VAL A 133 -13.01 15.44 9.67
C VAL A 133 -13.27 15.10 11.12
N PHE A 134 -14.32 14.31 11.37
CA PHE A 134 -14.62 13.73 12.67
C PHE A 134 -14.34 12.23 12.68
N MET A 135 -13.39 11.79 13.50
CA MET A 135 -13.18 10.38 13.82
C MET A 135 -13.97 10.02 15.08
N LEU A 136 -14.92 9.11 14.92
CA LEU A 136 -15.60 8.50 16.07
C LEU A 136 -14.77 7.32 16.55
N SER A 137 -13.92 7.58 17.54
CA SER A 137 -13.01 6.61 18.15
C SER A 137 -13.76 5.79 19.18
N ILE A 138 -13.90 4.49 18.94
CA ILE A 138 -14.66 3.57 19.79
C ILE A 138 -13.80 2.35 20.09
N ASP A 139 -13.97 1.80 21.29
CA ASP A 139 -13.37 0.52 21.65
C ASP A 139 -13.77 -0.59 20.62
N PRO A 140 -12.81 -1.40 20.12
CA PRO A 140 -13.10 -2.43 19.12
C PRO A 140 -14.12 -3.48 19.56
N GLU A 141 -14.12 -3.90 20.83
CA GLU A 141 -15.07 -4.90 21.34
C GLU A 141 -16.48 -4.32 21.40
N LEU A 142 -16.61 -3.09 21.94
CA LEU A 142 -17.87 -2.36 21.95
C LEU A 142 -18.39 -2.11 20.54
N ALA A 143 -17.51 -1.75 19.61
CA ALA A 143 -17.84 -1.56 18.20
C ALA A 143 -18.38 -2.85 17.55
N SER A 144 -17.73 -4.00 17.84
CA SER A 144 -18.17 -5.31 17.36
C SER A 144 -19.53 -5.68 17.95
N LYS A 145 -19.72 -5.56 19.27
CA LYS A 145 -20.99 -5.79 19.98
C LYS A 145 -22.13 -4.96 19.38
N ARG A 146 -21.90 -3.67 19.14
CA ARG A 146 -22.88 -2.76 18.51
C ARG A 146 -23.16 -3.13 17.04
N ALA A 147 -22.16 -3.61 16.30
CA ALA A 147 -22.33 -4.07 14.92
C ALA A 147 -23.09 -5.41 14.83
N GLU A 148 -22.83 -6.34 15.75
CA GLU A 148 -23.50 -7.64 15.86
C GLU A 148 -24.98 -7.49 16.18
N ALA A 149 -25.32 -6.60 17.12
CA ALA A 149 -26.70 -6.27 17.45
C ALA A 149 -27.52 -5.77 16.23
N ARG A 150 -26.84 -5.30 15.16
CA ARG A 150 -27.46 -4.83 13.92
C ARG A 150 -27.47 -5.90 12.80
N GLY A 151 -27.03 -7.13 13.08
CA GLY A 151 -26.88 -8.19 12.08
C GLY A 151 -25.81 -7.90 11.02
N ASP A 152 -24.90 -6.97 11.33
CA ASP A 152 -23.97 -6.42 10.36
C ASP A 152 -22.65 -7.20 10.31
N ASN A 153 -22.42 -8.17 11.21
CA ASN A 153 -21.13 -8.86 11.35
C ASN A 153 -20.99 -10.08 10.42
N LYS A 154 -20.77 -9.86 9.11
CA LYS A 154 -20.40 -10.93 8.18
C LYS A 154 -18.88 -11.10 8.15
N VAL A 155 -18.39 -12.31 8.44
CA VAL A 155 -16.96 -12.68 8.46
C VAL A 155 -16.24 -12.29 7.15
N GLY A 156 -16.90 -12.48 6.00
CA GLY A 156 -16.34 -12.11 4.69
C GLY A 156 -16.07 -10.60 4.48
N HIS A 157 -16.53 -9.72 5.36
CA HIS A 157 -16.31 -8.26 5.27
C HIS A 157 -15.25 -7.74 6.26
N GLN A 158 -14.66 -8.58 7.11
CA GLN A 158 -13.67 -8.14 8.10
C GLN A 158 -12.41 -7.54 7.44
N HIS A 159 -11.92 -8.17 6.39
CA HIS A 159 -10.78 -7.66 5.61
C HIS A 159 -11.02 -6.23 5.10
N TRP A 160 -12.16 -5.99 4.45
CA TRP A 160 -12.52 -4.66 3.92
C TRP A 160 -12.66 -3.59 5.00
N ARG A 161 -13.13 -3.96 6.20
CA ARG A 161 -13.22 -3.03 7.34
C ARG A 161 -11.84 -2.64 7.85
N ALA A 162 -10.92 -3.58 7.95
CA ALA A 162 -9.54 -3.30 8.35
C ALA A 162 -8.85 -2.38 7.33
N VAL A 163 -9.10 -2.59 6.03
CA VAL A 163 -8.63 -1.71 4.96
C VAL A 163 -9.22 -0.31 5.12
N GLU A 164 -10.54 -0.16 5.29
CA GLU A 164 -11.22 1.13 5.50
C GLU A 164 -10.66 1.88 6.72
N GLN A 165 -10.55 1.22 7.87
CA GLN A 165 -10.04 1.83 9.11
C GLN A 165 -8.60 2.30 8.95
N LYS A 166 -7.74 1.49 8.31
CA LYS A 166 -6.36 1.89 8.02
C LYS A 166 -6.33 3.09 7.08
N SER A 167 -7.09 3.06 6.00
CA SER A 167 -7.15 4.19 5.06
C SER A 167 -7.53 5.46 5.80
N GLN A 168 -8.58 5.43 6.63
CA GLN A 168 -9.00 6.58 7.46
C GLN A 168 -7.91 7.05 8.43
N ALA A 169 -7.21 6.12 9.08
CA ALA A 169 -6.09 6.40 9.97
C ALA A 169 -4.93 7.11 9.26
N VAL A 170 -4.47 6.56 8.14
CA VAL A 170 -3.37 7.13 7.33
C VAL A 170 -3.78 8.48 6.76
N THR A 171 -5.01 8.61 6.24
CA THR A 171 -5.54 9.89 5.73
C THR A 171 -5.62 10.94 6.82
N ALA A 172 -6.11 10.59 8.02
CA ALA A 172 -6.15 11.51 9.14
C ALA A 172 -4.76 12.08 9.43
N ALA A 173 -3.78 11.19 9.62
CA ALA A 173 -2.40 11.57 9.97
C ALA A 173 -1.67 12.35 8.87
N ALA A 174 -1.78 11.90 7.62
CA ALA A 174 -1.02 12.46 6.51
C ALA A 174 -1.69 13.69 5.86
N VAL A 175 -3.02 13.76 5.86
CA VAL A 175 -3.78 14.76 5.10
C VAL A 175 -4.43 15.80 6.00
N TYR A 176 -5.23 15.39 6.99
CA TYR A 176 -6.11 16.31 7.70
C TYR A 176 -5.55 16.87 9.02
N VAL A 177 -4.72 16.12 9.74
CA VAL A 177 -4.02 16.60 10.95
C VAL A 177 -3.07 17.77 10.64
N PRO A 178 -2.21 17.72 9.60
CA PRO A 178 -1.25 18.80 9.32
C PRO A 178 -1.91 20.15 9.00
N VAL A 179 -3.17 20.13 8.58
CA VAL A 179 -3.92 21.32 8.16
C VAL A 179 -4.99 21.73 9.18
N GLY A 180 -5.02 21.10 10.36
CA GLY A 180 -5.93 21.44 11.45
C GLY A 180 -7.39 20.99 11.25
N CYS A 181 -7.70 20.25 10.19
CA CYS A 181 -9.06 19.84 9.83
C CYS A 181 -9.45 18.47 10.38
N TYR A 182 -8.82 18.00 11.45
CA TYR A 182 -9.05 16.66 12.00
C TYR A 182 -9.36 16.71 13.49
N LYS A 183 -10.45 16.03 13.90
CA LYS A 183 -10.83 15.86 15.31
C LYS A 183 -11.30 14.45 15.61
N SER A 184 -10.83 13.93 16.73
CA SER A 184 -11.26 12.64 17.28
C SER A 184 -12.21 12.87 18.45
N ILE A 185 -13.32 12.13 18.45
CA ILE A 185 -14.33 12.13 19.50
C ILE A 185 -14.38 10.71 20.07
N GLN A 186 -14.20 10.60 21.37
CA GLN A 186 -14.19 9.31 22.05
C GLN A 186 -15.63 8.86 22.31
N VAL A 187 -15.94 7.63 21.89
CA VAL A 187 -17.24 6.99 22.08
C VAL A 187 -17.08 5.83 23.04
N THR A 188 -17.70 5.97 24.21
CA THR A 188 -17.72 4.97 25.29
C THR A 188 -19.09 4.27 25.35
N GLU A 189 -19.22 3.25 26.21
CA GLU A 189 -20.48 2.53 26.39
C GLU A 189 -21.57 3.43 27.00
N ASP A 190 -21.18 4.36 27.88
CA ASP A 190 -22.07 5.28 28.60
C ASP A 190 -22.53 6.48 27.76
N ASN A 191 -21.83 6.79 26.65
CA ASN A 191 -22.23 7.92 25.81
C ASN A 191 -23.54 7.63 25.07
N SER A 192 -24.53 8.48 25.29
CA SER A 192 -25.73 8.51 24.44
C SER A 192 -25.42 9.10 23.05
N ILE A 193 -26.35 8.93 22.12
CA ILE A 193 -26.25 9.53 20.78
C ILE A 193 -26.12 11.05 20.87
N ASP A 194 -26.86 11.66 21.81
CA ASP A 194 -26.92 13.11 22.00
C ASP A 194 -25.64 13.67 22.64
N ASP A 195 -24.98 12.90 23.51
CA ASP A 195 -23.70 13.30 24.12
C ASP A 195 -22.62 13.45 23.06
N VAL A 196 -22.49 12.44 22.18
CA VAL A 196 -21.55 12.47 21.05
C VAL A 196 -21.87 13.63 20.12
N PHE A 197 -23.16 13.87 19.82
CA PHE A 197 -23.56 14.96 18.94
C PHE A 197 -23.28 16.34 19.55
N LYS A 198 -23.47 16.49 20.87
CA LYS A 198 -23.16 17.72 21.60
C LYS A 198 -21.67 18.05 21.54
N GLU A 199 -20.80 17.05 21.64
CA GLU A 199 -19.34 17.23 21.49
C GLU A 199 -18.96 17.65 20.06
N ILE A 200 -19.57 17.03 19.03
CA ILE A 200 -19.41 17.44 17.62
C ILE A 200 -19.78 18.91 17.47
N LYS A 201 -20.97 19.31 17.95
CA LYS A 201 -21.46 20.69 17.86
C LYS A 201 -20.53 21.68 18.57
N SER A 202 -20.10 21.35 19.79
CA SER A 202 -19.13 22.17 20.53
C SER A 202 -17.82 22.34 19.76
N THR A 203 -17.35 21.29 19.09
CA THR A 203 -16.12 21.33 18.29
C THR A 203 -16.28 22.22 17.05
N ILE A 204 -17.43 22.15 16.37
CA ILE A 204 -17.75 23.02 15.23
C ILE A 204 -17.75 24.49 15.68
N GLU A 205 -18.42 24.80 16.78
CA GLU A 205 -18.54 26.17 17.28
C GLU A 205 -17.20 26.77 17.71
N THR A 206 -16.29 25.95 18.24
CA THR A 206 -15.02 26.42 18.81
C THR A 206 -13.86 26.38 17.82
N GLN A 207 -13.76 25.35 16.97
CA GLN A 207 -12.52 25.08 16.23
C GLN A 207 -12.68 25.30 14.72
N LEU A 208 -13.84 25.01 14.13
CA LEU A 208 -14.08 25.31 12.71
C LEU A 208 -14.07 26.83 12.45
N ALA A 209 -14.55 27.61 13.43
CA ALA A 209 -14.55 29.07 13.37
C ALA A 209 -13.15 29.69 13.31
N GLU A 210 -12.14 28.98 13.80
CA GLU A 210 -10.75 29.43 13.87
C GLU A 210 -9.93 29.02 12.63
N LEU A 211 -10.49 28.18 11.75
CA LEU A 211 -9.76 27.72 10.58
C LEU A 211 -9.53 28.84 9.55
N PRO A 212 -8.33 28.91 8.94
CA PRO A 212 -8.05 29.84 7.85
C PRO A 212 -9.03 29.66 6.68
N ALA A 213 -9.35 30.74 5.97
CA ALA A 213 -10.28 30.67 4.84
C ALA A 213 -9.76 29.85 3.64
N ASN A 214 -8.43 29.69 3.51
CA ASN A 214 -7.77 29.10 2.33
C ASN A 214 -7.00 27.82 2.68
N VAL A 215 -7.56 26.95 3.54
CA VAL A 215 -6.94 25.66 3.83
C VAL A 215 -6.84 24.84 2.54
N THR A 216 -5.67 24.25 2.30
CA THR A 216 -5.42 23.29 1.22
C THR A 216 -4.82 22.03 1.81
N ILE A 217 -5.15 20.88 1.23
CA ILE A 217 -4.55 19.60 1.64
C ILE A 217 -3.04 19.58 1.32
N PRO A 218 -2.21 18.93 2.15
CA PRO A 218 -0.76 19.02 2.04
C PRO A 218 -0.25 18.32 0.78
N VAL A 219 0.60 19.02 0.01
CA VAL A 219 1.22 18.48 -1.21
C VAL A 219 2.13 17.28 -0.89
N SER A 220 2.79 17.29 0.28
CA SER A 220 3.64 16.17 0.72
C SER A 220 2.89 14.84 0.85
N ALA A 221 1.58 14.86 1.13
CA ALA A 221 0.77 13.65 1.21
C ALA A 221 0.51 12.99 -0.15
N ARG A 222 0.81 13.68 -1.27
CA ARG A 222 0.69 13.13 -2.63
C ARG A 222 1.81 12.13 -2.97
N ARG A 223 2.89 12.11 -2.18
CA ARG A 223 4.08 11.26 -2.41
C ARG A 223 4.63 11.40 -3.84
N GLU A 224 4.59 12.63 -4.34
CA GLU A 224 5.16 12.98 -5.65
C GLU A 224 6.68 13.08 -5.53
N GLU A 225 7.39 12.42 -6.45
CA GLU A 225 8.80 12.71 -6.70
C GLU A 225 8.92 13.80 -7.79
N LYS A 226 10.13 14.34 -7.97
CA LYS A 226 10.38 15.39 -8.95
C LYS A 226 9.91 15.00 -10.36
N GLY A 227 9.03 15.80 -10.96
CA GLY A 227 8.48 15.57 -12.30
C GLY A 227 7.31 14.56 -12.35
N MET A 228 6.85 14.07 -11.20
CA MET A 228 5.62 13.28 -11.06
C MET A 228 4.48 14.17 -10.57
N LYS A 229 3.28 13.98 -11.13
CA LYS A 229 2.07 14.68 -10.68
C LYS A 229 0.92 13.71 -10.50
N LEU A 230 0.30 13.70 -9.32
CA LEU A 230 -0.84 12.85 -9.02
C LEU A 230 -2.00 13.15 -9.98
N ILE A 231 -2.60 12.11 -10.54
CA ILE A 231 -3.88 12.22 -11.27
C ILE A 231 -5.00 12.08 -10.24
N ASP A 232 -5.55 13.22 -9.83
CA ASP A 232 -6.61 13.35 -8.82
C ASP A 232 -8.03 13.41 -9.43
N GLU A 233 -8.15 13.27 -10.75
CA GLU A 233 -9.41 13.04 -11.45
C GLU A 233 -9.73 11.54 -11.47
N TYR A 234 -10.67 11.11 -10.63
CA TYR A 234 -10.99 9.69 -10.45
C TYR A 234 -11.46 9.01 -11.75
N GLU A 235 -12.25 9.70 -12.56
CA GLU A 235 -12.75 9.20 -13.85
C GLU A 235 -11.59 8.89 -14.81
N LYS A 236 -10.63 9.81 -14.90
CA LYS A 236 -9.41 9.64 -15.70
C LYS A 236 -8.56 8.48 -15.16
N TYR A 237 -8.39 8.40 -13.85
CA TYR A 237 -7.70 7.26 -13.21
C TYR A 237 -8.37 5.92 -13.60
N MET A 238 -9.71 5.83 -13.49
CA MET A 238 -10.45 4.60 -13.80
C MET A 238 -10.43 4.24 -15.30
N GLU A 239 -10.46 5.22 -16.20
CA GLU A 239 -10.25 5.01 -17.64
C GLU A 239 -8.89 4.33 -17.88
N ILE A 240 -7.81 4.90 -17.34
CA ILE A 240 -6.45 4.36 -17.53
C ILE A 240 -6.33 2.96 -16.90
N VAL A 241 -6.88 2.75 -15.69
CA VAL A 241 -6.93 1.42 -15.05
C VAL A 241 -7.61 0.40 -15.96
N SER A 242 -8.74 0.76 -16.57
CA SER A 242 -9.45 -0.12 -17.50
C SER A 242 -8.61 -0.45 -18.74
N ASP A 243 -7.92 0.54 -19.29
CA ASP A 243 -7.08 0.37 -20.49
C ASP A 243 -5.83 -0.47 -20.21
N VAL A 244 -5.18 -0.28 -19.06
CA VAL A 244 -4.08 -1.13 -18.58
C VAL A 244 -4.53 -2.59 -18.47
N HIS A 245 -5.69 -2.84 -17.88
CA HIS A 245 -6.22 -4.19 -17.76
C HIS A 245 -6.66 -4.78 -19.10
N ALA A 246 -7.23 -3.98 -20.00
CA ALA A 246 -7.57 -4.43 -21.35
C ALA A 246 -6.32 -4.86 -22.14
N ALA A 247 -5.23 -4.10 -22.04
CA ALA A 247 -3.96 -4.40 -22.72
C ALA A 247 -3.36 -5.77 -22.30
N VAL A 248 -3.58 -6.19 -21.05
CA VAL A 248 -3.14 -7.50 -20.56
C VAL A 248 -4.19 -8.61 -20.76
N GLY A 249 -5.30 -8.31 -21.45
CA GLY A 249 -6.38 -9.23 -21.78
C GLY A 249 -7.40 -9.47 -20.64
N ASN A 250 -7.43 -8.59 -19.63
CA ASN A 250 -8.40 -8.63 -18.54
C ASN A 250 -9.58 -7.68 -18.80
N LEU A 251 -10.57 -8.15 -19.58
CA LEU A 251 -11.73 -7.34 -19.95
C LEU A 251 -12.83 -7.35 -18.87
N ASN A 252 -13.07 -8.51 -18.24
CA ASN A 252 -14.22 -8.76 -17.37
C ASN A 252 -13.85 -9.13 -15.92
N GLY A 253 -12.54 -9.25 -15.61
CA GLY A 253 -12.09 -9.60 -14.27
C GLY A 253 -11.96 -8.39 -13.35
N ARG A 254 -11.51 -8.64 -12.12
CA ARG A 254 -11.19 -7.57 -11.17
C ARG A 254 -10.03 -6.72 -11.67
N LYS A 255 -10.13 -5.41 -11.45
CA LYS A 255 -9.19 -4.38 -11.91
C LYS A 255 -8.58 -3.56 -10.76
N ASP A 256 -8.67 -4.09 -9.54
CA ASP A 256 -8.25 -3.46 -8.29
C ASP A 256 -6.80 -3.80 -7.91
N THR A 257 -6.07 -4.50 -8.77
CA THR A 257 -4.69 -4.94 -8.52
C THR A 257 -3.82 -4.74 -9.74
N ALA A 258 -2.59 -4.24 -9.54
CA ALA A 258 -1.62 -4.11 -10.62
C ALA A 258 -1.38 -5.46 -11.32
N PRO A 259 -1.33 -5.51 -12.67
CA PRO A 259 -1.05 -6.73 -13.42
C PRO A 259 0.46 -7.07 -13.43
N ILE A 260 1.08 -7.08 -12.25
CA ILE A 260 2.51 -7.35 -12.06
C ILE A 260 2.76 -8.74 -11.46
N SER A 261 3.93 -9.30 -11.72
CA SER A 261 4.43 -10.49 -11.03
C SER A 261 4.85 -10.16 -9.61
N SER A 262 4.76 -11.10 -8.67
CA SER A 262 5.25 -10.93 -7.30
C SER A 262 6.20 -12.05 -6.94
N ILE A 263 7.28 -11.69 -6.26
CA ILE A 263 8.34 -12.61 -5.82
C ILE A 263 7.72 -13.72 -4.97
N GLY A 264 7.90 -14.97 -5.40
CA GLY A 264 7.23 -16.12 -4.79
C GLY A 264 8.01 -16.86 -3.73
N ALA A 265 9.35 -16.70 -3.69
CA ALA A 265 10.23 -17.40 -2.76
C ALA A 265 11.56 -16.67 -2.51
N TYR A 266 12.24 -17.08 -1.43
CA TYR A 266 13.65 -16.79 -1.19
C TYR A 266 14.52 -17.89 -1.81
N LEU A 267 15.65 -17.52 -2.38
CA LEU A 267 16.68 -18.45 -2.83
C LEU A 267 17.52 -18.87 -1.62
N ASP A 268 17.63 -20.18 -1.40
CA ASP A 268 18.37 -20.77 -0.29
C ASP A 268 19.19 -21.98 -0.74
N ARG A 269 19.84 -22.66 0.21
CA ARG A 269 20.70 -23.82 -0.06
C ARG A 269 19.96 -25.00 -0.73
N GLU A 270 18.64 -25.12 -0.56
CA GLU A 270 17.87 -26.24 -1.11
C GLU A 270 17.79 -26.21 -2.64
N TYR A 271 17.81 -25.01 -3.23
CA TYR A 271 17.82 -24.84 -4.69
C TYR A 271 19.03 -25.52 -5.36
N PHE A 272 20.15 -25.63 -4.63
CA PHE A 272 21.40 -26.23 -5.12
C PHE A 272 21.57 -27.70 -4.70
N SER A 273 20.66 -28.24 -3.90
CA SER A 273 20.75 -29.61 -3.38
C SER A 273 20.56 -30.66 -4.46
N PHE A 274 21.39 -31.72 -4.43
CA PHE A 274 21.27 -32.89 -5.31
C PHE A 274 19.96 -33.66 -5.10
N ALA A 275 19.35 -33.56 -3.92
CA ALA A 275 18.08 -34.19 -3.61
C ALA A 275 16.91 -33.60 -4.44
N HIS A 276 17.06 -32.37 -4.96
CA HIS A 276 16.02 -31.67 -5.72
C HIS A 276 16.43 -31.47 -7.19
N LYS A 277 16.61 -32.58 -7.91
CA LYS A 277 17.03 -32.59 -9.34
C LYS A 277 16.20 -31.64 -10.24
N LYS A 278 14.89 -31.48 -9.97
CA LYS A 278 14.02 -30.55 -10.71
C LYS A 278 14.38 -29.08 -10.46
N LEU A 279 14.62 -28.67 -9.20
CA LEU A 279 14.98 -27.28 -8.88
C LEU A 279 16.34 -26.92 -9.47
N ARG A 280 17.31 -27.83 -9.38
CA ARG A 280 18.64 -27.64 -9.98
C ARG A 280 18.58 -27.47 -11.50
N SER A 281 17.73 -28.23 -12.18
CA SER A 281 17.50 -28.07 -13.62
C SER A 281 16.81 -26.76 -13.98
N LEU A 282 16.10 -26.12 -13.04
CA LEU A 282 15.50 -24.81 -13.28
C LEU A 282 16.56 -23.70 -13.17
N LEU A 283 17.48 -23.80 -12.21
CA LEU A 283 18.58 -22.83 -12.04
C LEU A 283 19.38 -22.61 -13.32
N SER A 284 19.56 -23.65 -14.15
CA SER A 284 20.31 -23.55 -15.40
C SER A 284 19.74 -22.61 -16.46
N THR A 285 18.57 -22.02 -16.24
CA THR A 285 17.99 -21.01 -17.14
C THR A 285 17.67 -19.69 -16.41
N PHE A 286 18.20 -19.53 -15.19
CA PHE A 286 17.97 -18.32 -14.42
C PHE A 286 18.88 -17.20 -14.90
N HIS A 287 18.30 -16.01 -14.94
CA HIS A 287 19.04 -14.75 -15.03
C HIS A 287 18.96 -14.05 -13.69
N VAL A 288 19.97 -13.26 -13.37
CA VAL A 288 20.10 -12.53 -12.11
C VAL A 288 20.36 -11.05 -12.35
N THR A 289 19.77 -10.21 -11.52
CA THR A 289 19.98 -8.77 -11.47
C THR A 289 20.07 -8.27 -10.03
N LEU A 290 20.59 -7.06 -9.84
CA LEU A 290 20.66 -6.40 -8.55
C LEU A 290 19.25 -5.95 -8.12
N LYS A 291 18.89 -6.25 -6.88
CA LYS A 291 17.66 -5.77 -6.27
C LYS A 291 17.93 -4.38 -5.69
N ALA A 292 17.39 -3.34 -6.32
CA ALA A 292 17.47 -2.01 -5.73
C ALA A 292 16.46 -1.93 -4.58
N ASP A 293 16.72 -1.02 -3.65
CA ASP A 293 15.80 -0.62 -2.59
C ASP A 293 14.96 0.56 -3.10
N GLY A 294 14.14 0.28 -4.13
CA GLY A 294 13.26 1.25 -4.76
C GLY A 294 11.79 0.92 -4.56
N VAL A 295 10.92 1.81 -5.01
CA VAL A 295 9.48 1.58 -5.03
C VAL A 295 9.11 0.93 -6.35
N ARG A 296 8.42 -0.21 -6.31
CA ARG A 296 7.99 -0.86 -7.54
C ARG A 296 6.85 -0.12 -8.23
N PHE A 297 7.02 0.13 -9.53
CA PHE A 297 6.06 0.82 -10.38
C PHE A 297 5.78 0.07 -11.67
N LEU A 298 4.56 0.19 -12.17
CA LEU A 298 4.17 -0.10 -13.54
C LEU A 298 4.22 1.22 -14.32
N VAL A 299 5.12 1.31 -15.31
CA VAL A 299 5.20 2.47 -16.21
C VAL A 299 4.42 2.15 -17.49
N VAL A 300 3.54 3.08 -17.86
CA VAL A 300 2.61 2.95 -18.97
C VAL A 300 2.87 4.07 -19.98
N LYS A 301 3.01 3.71 -21.26
CA LYS A 301 2.91 4.69 -22.35
C LYS A 301 1.51 4.59 -22.94
N HIS A 302 0.74 5.67 -22.81
CA HIS A 302 -0.66 5.77 -23.21
C HIS A 302 -0.83 6.77 -24.36
N LYS A 303 -1.56 6.40 -25.42
CA LYS A 303 -1.76 7.24 -26.62
C LYS A 303 -2.37 8.61 -26.31
N LYS A 304 -3.34 8.65 -25.40
CA LYS A 304 -4.07 9.89 -25.03
C LYS A 304 -3.39 10.69 -23.91
N TYR A 305 -2.68 10.02 -23.00
CA TYR A 305 -2.24 10.62 -21.73
C TYR A 305 -0.72 10.67 -21.58
N GLY A 306 0.03 10.17 -22.57
CA GLY A 306 1.48 10.12 -22.53
C GLY A 306 1.99 9.11 -21.51
N TYR A 307 2.91 9.50 -20.64
CA TYR A 307 3.55 8.60 -19.69
C TYR A 307 2.83 8.61 -18.33
N ILE A 308 2.40 7.43 -17.87
CA ILE A 308 1.70 7.25 -16.60
C ILE A 308 2.44 6.24 -15.72
N GLY A 309 2.53 6.51 -14.42
CA GLY A 309 3.13 5.61 -13.43
C GLY A 309 2.11 5.12 -12.42
N PHE A 310 2.07 3.82 -12.18
CA PHE A 310 1.27 3.20 -11.11
C PHE A 310 2.20 2.56 -10.09
N PRO A 311 2.11 2.89 -8.79
CA PRO A 311 2.78 2.09 -7.78
C PRO A 311 2.18 0.69 -7.70
N SER A 312 2.96 -0.27 -7.20
CA SER A 312 2.51 -1.67 -7.06
C SER A 312 1.23 -1.87 -6.24
N ALA A 313 0.92 -0.95 -5.32
CA ALA A 313 -0.34 -0.96 -4.56
C ALA A 313 -1.58 -0.71 -5.43
N PHE A 314 -1.40 -0.05 -6.59
CA PHE A 314 -2.44 0.18 -7.59
C PHE A 314 -3.69 0.92 -7.07
N THR A 315 -3.48 1.89 -6.17
CA THR A 315 -4.55 2.71 -5.58
C THR A 315 -4.69 4.10 -6.20
N HIS A 316 -3.70 4.52 -7.01
CA HIS A 316 -3.61 5.82 -7.67
C HIS A 316 -2.61 5.73 -8.83
N CYS A 317 -2.49 6.80 -9.62
CA CYS A 317 -1.46 6.93 -10.64
C CYS A 317 -0.93 8.36 -10.76
N TYR A 318 0.24 8.47 -11.37
CA TYR A 318 0.93 9.74 -11.62
C TYR A 318 1.06 9.99 -13.11
N ASP A 319 0.87 11.23 -13.52
CA ASP A 319 1.37 11.77 -14.77
C ASP A 319 2.89 11.93 -14.67
N LEU A 320 3.62 11.34 -15.63
CA LEU A 320 5.07 11.34 -15.72
C LEU A 320 5.60 12.15 -16.92
N ASN A 321 4.74 12.89 -17.62
CA ASN A 321 5.11 13.53 -18.89
C ASN A 321 6.24 14.56 -18.72
N GLU A 322 6.26 15.31 -17.61
CA GLU A 322 7.35 16.23 -17.30
C GLU A 322 8.67 15.48 -17.09
N MET A 323 8.64 14.38 -16.34
CA MET A 323 9.80 13.53 -16.10
C MET A 323 10.35 12.90 -17.40
N PHE A 324 9.46 12.52 -18.32
CA PHE A 324 9.81 11.90 -19.61
C PHE A 324 10.02 12.93 -20.74
N GLN A 325 10.13 14.22 -20.42
CA GLN A 325 10.40 15.25 -21.42
C GLN A 325 11.73 14.97 -22.13
N GLY A 326 11.70 14.89 -23.46
CA GLY A 326 12.87 14.55 -24.28
C GLY A 326 13.15 13.05 -24.42
N VAL A 327 12.36 12.18 -23.77
CA VAL A 327 12.39 10.73 -24.01
C VAL A 327 11.48 10.39 -25.18
N ASN A 328 12.05 9.77 -26.21
CA ASN A 328 11.31 9.32 -27.39
C ASN A 328 11.25 7.80 -27.41
N MET A 329 10.10 7.25 -27.00
CA MET A 329 9.80 5.82 -27.12
C MET A 329 9.01 5.54 -28.41
N SER A 330 9.70 5.24 -29.50
CA SER A 330 9.07 4.86 -30.78
C SER A 330 8.84 3.35 -30.90
N SER A 331 7.89 2.94 -31.74
CA SER A 331 7.58 1.53 -32.02
C SER A 331 8.57 0.84 -32.96
N ASP A 332 9.82 1.30 -33.01
CA ASP A 332 10.85 0.81 -33.93
C ASP A 332 11.46 -0.52 -33.43
N LEU A 333 10.59 -1.51 -33.28
CA LEU A 333 10.99 -2.87 -32.94
C LEU A 333 11.79 -3.50 -34.09
N SER A 334 12.78 -4.33 -33.74
CA SER A 334 13.56 -5.09 -34.70
C SER A 334 12.65 -5.97 -35.58
N PRO A 335 13.03 -6.25 -36.84
CA PRO A 335 12.26 -7.15 -37.73
C PRO A 335 11.94 -8.50 -37.07
N GLU A 336 12.86 -9.02 -36.26
CA GLU A 336 12.73 -10.25 -35.49
C GLU A 336 11.66 -10.12 -34.40
N ALA A 337 11.67 -9.03 -33.64
CA ALA A 337 10.65 -8.76 -32.63
C ALA A 337 9.26 -8.60 -33.27
N LYS A 338 9.16 -7.94 -34.43
CA LYS A 338 7.91 -7.77 -35.17
C LYS A 338 7.26 -9.10 -35.58
N LYS A 339 8.05 -10.14 -35.89
CA LYS A 339 7.53 -11.50 -36.16
C LYS A 339 6.86 -12.14 -34.95
N SER A 340 7.19 -11.68 -33.75
CA SER A 340 6.69 -12.23 -32.48
C SER A 340 5.44 -11.50 -31.95
N ILE A 341 4.91 -10.52 -32.69
CA ILE A 341 3.69 -9.80 -32.30
C ILE A 341 2.53 -10.79 -32.17
N THR A 342 1.96 -10.87 -30.97
CA THR A 342 0.90 -11.83 -30.64
C THR A 342 -0.48 -11.19 -30.58
N SER A 343 -0.57 -9.88 -30.37
CA SER A 343 -1.83 -9.14 -30.33
C SER A 343 -2.22 -8.66 -31.73
N ARG A 344 -3.47 -8.96 -32.14
CA ARG A 344 -4.08 -8.38 -33.35
C ARG A 344 -4.62 -6.96 -33.13
N HIS A 345 -4.61 -6.47 -31.89
CA HIS A 345 -5.15 -5.18 -31.48
C HIS A 345 -4.00 -4.21 -31.20
N LEU A 346 -3.34 -3.72 -32.26
CA LEU A 346 -2.35 -2.64 -32.16
C LEU A 346 -2.99 -1.29 -31.78
N ASP A 347 -4.33 -1.23 -31.83
CA ASP A 347 -5.12 -0.04 -31.55
C ASP A 347 -5.45 0.16 -30.07
N TRP A 348 -4.98 -0.70 -29.15
CA TRP A 348 -5.16 -0.45 -27.71
C TRP A 348 -4.67 0.95 -27.31
N PRO A 349 -5.33 1.64 -26.36
CA PRO A 349 -4.89 2.93 -25.85
C PRO A 349 -3.50 2.87 -25.20
N VAL A 350 -3.14 1.71 -24.64
CA VAL A 350 -1.83 1.43 -24.07
C VAL A 350 -0.88 0.90 -25.14
N GLU A 351 0.28 1.54 -25.26
CA GLU A 351 1.36 1.15 -26.16
C GLU A 351 2.41 0.28 -25.46
N ILE A 352 2.73 0.60 -24.19
CA ILE A 352 3.79 -0.03 -23.40
C ILE A 352 3.31 -0.23 -21.96
N LEU A 353 3.66 -1.37 -21.37
CA LEU A 353 3.56 -1.67 -19.94
C LEU A 353 4.89 -2.27 -19.45
N PHE A 354 5.70 -1.45 -18.80
CA PHE A 354 6.97 -1.85 -18.21
C PHE A 354 6.84 -2.13 -16.72
N ASP A 355 7.43 -3.23 -16.28
CA ASP A 355 7.61 -3.55 -14.87
C ASP A 355 8.93 -2.93 -14.41
N THR A 356 8.84 -2.00 -13.47
CA THR A 356 9.93 -1.08 -13.14
C THR A 356 10.11 -0.92 -11.64
N GLU A 357 11.29 -0.44 -11.27
CA GLU A 357 11.62 -0.01 -9.91
C GLU A 357 12.04 1.46 -9.97
N LEU A 358 11.32 2.32 -9.26
CA LEU A 358 11.65 3.73 -9.10
C LEU A 358 12.68 3.86 -7.99
N VAL A 359 13.85 4.39 -8.33
CA VAL A 359 14.90 4.72 -7.36
C VAL A 359 15.18 6.22 -7.44
N VAL A 360 15.23 6.87 -6.28
CA VAL A 360 15.55 8.29 -6.19
C VAL A 360 17.00 8.43 -5.76
N HIS A 361 17.84 8.97 -6.66
CA HIS A 361 19.24 9.23 -6.38
C HIS A 361 19.52 10.73 -6.49
N ASN A 362 20.07 11.36 -5.44
CA ASN A 362 20.32 12.81 -5.38
C ASN A 362 19.10 13.66 -5.81
N ASN A 363 17.90 13.29 -5.31
CA ASN A 363 16.64 13.95 -5.64
C ASN A 363 16.24 13.88 -7.13
N GLN A 364 16.77 12.90 -7.87
CA GLN A 364 16.39 12.59 -9.25
C GLN A 364 15.78 11.19 -9.28
N PRO A 365 14.48 11.07 -9.62
CA PRO A 365 13.85 9.78 -9.82
C PRO A 365 14.35 9.12 -11.11
N ILE A 366 14.62 7.82 -11.07
CA ILE A 366 14.99 7.00 -12.23
C ILE A 366 14.18 5.70 -12.18
N PHE A 367 13.53 5.36 -13.30
CA PHE A 367 12.84 4.08 -13.47
C PHE A 367 13.79 3.03 -14.05
N TYR A 368 14.02 1.97 -13.29
CA TYR A 368 14.77 0.80 -13.75
C TYR A 368 13.80 -0.27 -14.25
N VAL A 369 13.71 -0.41 -15.57
CA VAL A 369 12.94 -1.47 -16.25
C VAL A 369 13.63 -2.80 -16.05
N PHE A 370 12.89 -3.82 -15.63
CA PHE A 370 13.44 -5.16 -15.47
C PHE A 370 12.62 -6.24 -16.18
N ASP A 371 11.40 -5.93 -16.64
CA ASP A 371 10.62 -6.76 -17.55
C ASP A 371 9.53 -5.91 -18.24
N PHE A 372 8.79 -6.50 -19.17
CA PHE A 372 7.58 -5.91 -19.73
C PHE A 372 6.41 -6.89 -19.75
N ILE A 373 5.22 -6.34 -19.56
CA ILE A 373 3.97 -7.10 -19.63
C ILE A 373 3.35 -6.95 -21.02
N TYR A 374 3.44 -5.76 -21.61
CA TYR A 374 2.96 -5.45 -22.95
C TYR A 374 3.91 -4.47 -23.64
N PHE A 375 4.23 -4.68 -24.92
CA PHE A 375 5.16 -3.84 -25.66
C PHE A 375 4.82 -3.82 -27.16
N TRP A 376 4.03 -2.82 -27.60
CA TRP A 376 3.53 -2.67 -28.98
C TRP A 376 3.01 -3.98 -29.60
N GLY A 377 2.08 -4.63 -28.91
CA GLY A 377 1.44 -5.87 -29.38
C GLY A 377 2.19 -7.16 -29.02
N LEU A 378 3.39 -7.06 -28.45
CA LEU A 378 4.07 -8.17 -27.79
C LEU A 378 3.51 -8.38 -26.39
N GLU A 379 3.04 -9.58 -26.08
CA GLU A 379 2.50 -9.91 -24.77
C GLU A 379 3.51 -10.74 -23.96
N GLY A 380 3.98 -10.19 -22.83
CA GLY A 380 4.97 -10.85 -21.97
C GLY A 380 4.51 -12.21 -21.45
N LYS A 381 3.20 -12.39 -21.22
CA LYS A 381 2.59 -13.67 -20.81
C LYS A 381 2.65 -14.77 -21.88
N LYS A 382 2.99 -14.43 -23.12
CA LYS A 382 3.12 -15.37 -24.27
C LYS A 382 4.57 -15.56 -24.72
N MET A 383 5.53 -14.90 -24.07
CA MET A 383 6.94 -14.98 -24.43
C MET A 383 7.77 -15.40 -23.23
N ARG A 384 8.82 -16.20 -23.45
CA ARG A 384 9.76 -16.57 -22.39
C ARG A 384 10.67 -15.40 -22.04
N PHE A 385 11.18 -15.37 -20.80
CA PHE A 385 11.96 -14.24 -20.29
C PHE A 385 13.18 -13.90 -21.13
N GLU A 386 13.95 -14.88 -21.63
CA GLU A 386 15.12 -14.60 -22.49
C GLU A 386 14.77 -13.81 -23.75
N VAL A 387 13.62 -14.13 -24.36
CA VAL A 387 13.12 -13.40 -25.54
C VAL A 387 12.73 -11.98 -25.14
N ARG A 388 12.04 -11.81 -24.00
CA ARG A 388 11.68 -10.48 -23.48
C ARG A 388 12.92 -9.64 -23.19
N LEU A 389 13.90 -10.20 -22.50
CA LEU A 389 15.16 -9.54 -22.16
C LEU A 389 15.95 -9.14 -23.41
N LYS A 390 16.03 -10.01 -24.42
CA LYS A 390 16.69 -9.69 -25.70
C LYS A 390 16.04 -8.49 -26.37
N ILE A 391 14.71 -8.47 -26.46
CA ILE A 391 13.94 -7.35 -27.04
C ILE A 391 14.21 -6.04 -26.28
N LEU A 392 14.20 -6.10 -24.94
CA LEU A 392 14.51 -4.93 -24.11
C LEU A 392 15.94 -4.43 -24.36
N ARG A 393 16.94 -5.32 -24.40
CA ARG A 393 18.34 -4.94 -24.65
C ARG A 393 18.51 -4.28 -26.02
N GLU A 394 17.94 -4.87 -27.06
CA GLU A 394 17.96 -4.28 -28.41
C GLU A 394 17.31 -2.89 -28.41
N TYR A 395 16.16 -2.75 -27.77
CA TYR A 395 15.43 -1.49 -27.72
C TYR A 395 16.19 -0.39 -26.96
N PHE A 396 16.62 -0.68 -25.73
CA PHE A 396 17.33 0.31 -24.90
C PHE A 396 18.73 0.65 -25.44
N SER A 397 19.37 -0.23 -26.21
CA SER A 397 20.64 0.11 -26.89
C SER A 397 20.50 1.28 -27.86
N GLN A 398 19.33 1.43 -28.49
CA GLN A 398 19.01 2.52 -29.42
C GLN A 398 18.65 3.83 -28.69
N MET A 399 18.28 3.75 -27.40
CA MET A 399 17.92 4.89 -26.55
C MET A 399 19.10 5.50 -25.79
N SER A 400 20.33 5.00 -25.99
CA SER A 400 21.53 5.32 -25.20
C SER A 400 21.90 6.82 -25.12
N ASN A 401 21.36 7.68 -25.99
CA ASN A 401 21.59 9.13 -25.99
C ASN A 401 20.43 9.96 -25.38
N GLN A 402 19.43 9.33 -24.76
CA GLN A 402 18.24 10.00 -24.21
C GLN A 402 18.39 10.34 -22.71
N PRO A 403 17.54 11.23 -22.16
CA PRO A 403 17.52 11.53 -20.72
C PRO A 403 17.40 10.27 -19.87
N GLN A 404 18.19 10.16 -18.80
CA GLN A 404 18.32 8.95 -17.98
C GLN A 404 17.16 8.72 -16.98
N CYS A 405 15.96 9.26 -17.22
CA CYS A 405 14.83 9.04 -16.31
C CYS A 405 14.30 7.59 -16.38
N ILE A 406 14.72 6.82 -17.39
CA ILE A 406 14.41 5.40 -17.54
C ILE A 406 15.63 4.63 -18.05
N LEU A 407 15.93 3.49 -17.43
CA LEU A 407 17.08 2.63 -17.75
C LEU A 407 16.68 1.15 -17.70
N LEU A 408 17.34 0.32 -18.50
CA LEU A 408 17.20 -1.14 -18.39
C LEU A 408 18.12 -1.67 -17.28
N LYS A 409 17.60 -2.52 -16.40
CA LYS A 409 18.42 -3.26 -15.44
C LYS A 409 19.33 -4.24 -16.14
N ASP A 410 20.57 -4.30 -15.68
CA ASP A 410 21.52 -5.30 -16.15
C ASP A 410 21.15 -6.68 -15.58
N TYR A 411 20.95 -7.63 -16.48
CA TYR A 411 20.73 -9.02 -16.16
C TYR A 411 21.90 -9.82 -16.70
N VAL A 412 22.39 -10.78 -15.93
CA VAL A 412 23.37 -11.76 -16.39
C VAL A 412 22.84 -13.17 -16.17
N PRO A 413 23.28 -14.16 -16.96
CA PRO A 413 23.10 -15.57 -16.62
C PRO A 413 23.54 -15.87 -15.19
N ILE A 414 22.88 -16.80 -14.49
CA ILE A 414 23.16 -17.12 -13.09
C ILE A 414 24.64 -17.43 -12.82
N ASN A 415 25.31 -18.13 -13.74
CA ASN A 415 26.72 -18.50 -13.65
C ASN A 415 27.69 -17.35 -13.95
N LYS A 416 27.15 -16.16 -14.23
CA LYS A 416 27.90 -14.91 -14.37
C LYS A 416 27.57 -13.92 -13.26
N LEU A 417 26.86 -14.32 -12.19
CA LEU A 417 26.50 -13.46 -11.06
C LEU A 417 27.69 -12.61 -10.56
N ARG A 418 28.90 -13.20 -10.52
CA ARG A 418 30.11 -12.51 -10.06
C ARG A 418 30.43 -11.22 -10.83
N THR A 419 30.01 -11.10 -12.09
CA THR A 419 30.23 -9.90 -12.90
C THR A 419 29.39 -8.71 -12.46
N LEU A 420 28.31 -8.92 -11.69
CA LEU A 420 27.49 -7.83 -11.13
C LEU A 420 28.08 -7.25 -9.83
N ILE A 421 29.03 -7.93 -9.18
CA ILE A 421 29.55 -7.53 -7.85
C ILE A 421 30.39 -6.24 -7.87
N PRO A 422 31.28 -6.01 -8.85
CA PRO A 422 31.97 -4.72 -8.95
C PRO A 422 30.98 -3.56 -9.06
N ASN A 423 29.97 -3.73 -9.92
CA ASN A 423 28.88 -2.76 -10.10
C ASN A 423 28.05 -2.58 -8.83
N TRP A 424 27.90 -3.59 -7.96
CA TRP A 424 27.24 -3.42 -6.66
C TRP A 424 28.04 -2.47 -5.76
N LYS A 425 29.36 -2.68 -5.64
CA LYS A 425 30.20 -1.86 -4.75
C LYS A 425 30.36 -0.42 -5.22
N GLU A 426 30.32 -0.22 -6.53
CA GLU A 426 30.42 1.10 -7.18
C GLU A 426 29.05 1.73 -7.44
N ALA A 427 27.96 0.97 -7.28
CA ALA A 427 26.62 1.49 -7.51
C ALA A 427 26.28 2.54 -6.46
N ASN A 428 26.00 3.74 -6.96
CA ASN A 428 25.32 4.80 -6.23
C ASN A 428 23.82 4.49 -5.98
N LEU A 429 23.44 3.21 -5.96
CA LEU A 429 22.07 2.73 -5.76
C LEU A 429 22.01 1.95 -4.45
N PRO A 430 20.99 2.17 -3.61
CA PRO A 430 20.77 1.32 -2.45
C PRO A 430 20.37 -0.06 -2.98
N ILE A 431 21.22 -1.08 -2.78
CA ILE A 431 20.98 -2.46 -3.22
C ILE A 431 20.79 -3.31 -1.97
N ASP A 432 19.64 -3.97 -1.86
CA ASP A 432 19.24 -4.76 -0.70
C ASP A 432 19.24 -6.28 -0.97
N GLY A 433 19.73 -6.70 -2.14
CA GLY A 433 19.86 -8.11 -2.50
C GLY A 433 19.95 -8.37 -4.01
N LEU A 434 19.50 -9.55 -4.41
CA LEU A 434 19.49 -10.04 -5.78
C LEU A 434 18.09 -10.56 -6.14
N VAL A 435 17.72 -10.43 -7.41
CA VAL A 435 16.52 -11.03 -7.99
C VAL A 435 16.92 -12.01 -9.07
N PHE A 436 16.37 -13.22 -9.00
CA PHE A 436 16.56 -14.25 -10.00
C PHE A 436 15.25 -14.54 -10.71
N GLN A 437 15.31 -14.51 -12.04
CA GLN A 437 14.19 -14.72 -12.94
C GLN A 437 14.43 -15.97 -13.78
N HIS A 438 13.53 -16.94 -13.66
CA HIS A 438 13.53 -18.12 -14.52
C HIS A 438 13.09 -17.79 -15.95
N ASN A 439 13.58 -18.56 -16.93
CA ASN A 439 13.20 -18.46 -18.34
C ASN A 439 11.79 -19.03 -18.64
N ASP A 440 10.76 -18.42 -18.05
CA ASP A 440 9.35 -18.76 -18.23
C ASP A 440 8.54 -17.54 -18.72
N PHE A 441 7.26 -17.78 -19.01
CA PHE A 441 6.30 -16.75 -19.36
C PHE A 441 6.06 -15.78 -18.21
N TYR A 442 5.76 -14.52 -18.51
CA TYR A 442 5.43 -13.54 -17.47
C TYR A 442 4.14 -13.97 -16.75
N ARG A 443 4.21 -14.09 -15.42
CA ARG A 443 3.08 -14.49 -14.57
C ARG A 443 2.57 -13.30 -13.77
N ILE A 444 1.30 -12.95 -13.98
CA ILE A 444 0.60 -11.96 -13.15
C ILE A 444 0.27 -12.59 -11.79
N GLY A 445 0.57 -11.89 -10.70
CA GLY A 445 0.40 -12.42 -9.34
C GLY A 445 1.64 -13.20 -8.86
N ARG A 446 1.45 -14.19 -7.99
CA ARG A 446 2.59 -14.90 -7.37
C ARG A 446 3.32 -15.79 -8.36
N ASP A 447 4.60 -15.51 -8.58
CA ASP A 447 5.49 -16.34 -9.37
C ASP A 447 6.48 -17.10 -8.49
N LYS A 448 6.33 -18.42 -8.41
CA LYS A 448 7.19 -19.30 -7.60
C LYS A 448 8.64 -19.36 -8.08
N PHE A 449 8.91 -18.93 -9.31
CA PHE A 449 10.23 -18.97 -9.94
C PHE A 449 10.83 -17.58 -10.19
N LEU A 450 10.12 -16.53 -9.77
CA LEU A 450 10.71 -15.23 -9.48
C LEU A 450 11.13 -15.24 -8.00
N VAL A 451 12.43 -15.37 -7.76
CA VAL A 451 12.98 -15.56 -6.41
C VAL A 451 13.96 -14.46 -6.06
N LYS A 452 14.09 -14.18 -4.76
CA LYS A 452 15.03 -13.18 -4.26
C LYS A 452 16.05 -13.79 -3.32
N TRP A 453 17.24 -13.24 -3.31
CA TRP A 453 18.21 -13.44 -2.24
C TRP A 453 18.45 -12.10 -1.57
N LYS A 454 18.58 -12.09 -0.25
CA LYS A 454 18.99 -10.92 0.54
C LYS A 454 20.03 -11.37 1.56
N PRO A 455 20.94 -10.48 2.01
CA PRO A 455 21.70 -10.69 3.24
C PRO A 455 20.76 -11.07 4.39
N VAL A 456 21.22 -11.91 5.31
CA VAL A 456 20.37 -12.50 6.36
C VAL A 456 19.78 -11.41 7.26
N GLU A 457 20.56 -10.36 7.54
CA GLU A 457 20.20 -9.17 8.29
C GLU A 457 19.11 -8.32 7.59
N LEU A 458 18.90 -8.50 6.29
CA LEU A 458 17.86 -7.83 5.50
C LEU A 458 16.64 -8.73 5.23
N CYS A 459 16.64 -9.99 5.72
CA CYS A 459 15.50 -10.89 5.68
C CYS A 459 14.54 -10.56 6.83
N THR A 460 13.63 -9.62 6.58
CA THR A 460 12.69 -9.10 7.58
C THR A 460 11.30 -9.71 7.46
N VAL A 461 10.54 -9.61 8.55
CA VAL A 461 9.17 -10.06 8.70
C VAL A 461 8.34 -8.95 9.34
N ASP A 462 7.13 -8.75 8.84
CA ASP A 462 6.16 -7.82 9.41
C ASP A 462 5.31 -8.55 10.46
N PHE A 463 5.37 -8.12 11.72
CA PHE A 463 4.56 -8.65 12.82
C PHE A 463 3.66 -7.58 13.41
N ARG A 464 2.54 -7.99 14.01
CA ARG A 464 1.77 -7.09 14.88
C ARG A 464 2.22 -7.29 16.32
N LEU A 465 2.55 -6.20 17.00
CA LEU A 465 2.95 -6.20 18.41
C LEU A 465 1.74 -6.48 19.31
N ALA A 466 1.90 -7.33 20.31
CA ALA A 466 0.90 -7.59 21.34
C ALA A 466 1.57 -7.71 22.73
N ASN A 467 0.77 -7.55 23.79
CA ASN A 467 1.16 -7.80 25.19
C ASN A 467 2.52 -7.19 25.61
N GLY A 468 2.78 -5.93 25.22
CA GLY A 468 4.01 -5.23 25.59
C GLY A 468 4.22 -5.13 27.10
N VAL A 469 5.35 -5.63 27.59
CA VAL A 469 5.80 -5.52 28.99
C VAL A 469 7.16 -4.84 29.04
N LEU A 470 7.34 -3.87 29.94
CA LEU A 470 8.61 -3.22 30.19
C LEU A 470 9.42 -3.99 31.25
N GLU A 471 10.61 -4.44 30.89
CA GLU A 471 11.57 -5.13 31.76
C GLU A 471 12.98 -4.58 31.49
N ASP A 472 13.69 -4.12 32.53
CA ASP A 472 15.09 -3.66 32.43
C ASP A 472 15.38 -2.68 31.27
N ASP A 473 14.54 -1.64 31.14
CA ASP A 473 14.60 -0.61 30.08
C ASP A 473 14.43 -1.13 28.64
N LYS A 474 13.87 -2.33 28.50
CA LYS A 474 13.49 -2.93 27.22
C LYS A 474 12.05 -3.38 27.28
N TRP A 475 11.34 -3.18 26.18
CA TRP A 475 10.01 -3.72 25.99
C TRP A 475 10.08 -5.10 25.35
N LYS A 476 9.34 -6.04 25.93
CA LYS A 476 9.08 -7.35 25.33
C LYS A 476 7.67 -7.36 24.78
N PHE A 477 7.53 -7.71 23.50
CA PHE A 477 6.24 -7.86 22.85
C PHE A 477 6.08 -9.28 22.30
N ASP A 478 4.86 -9.79 22.43
CA ASP A 478 4.41 -10.96 21.67
C ASP A 478 4.20 -10.57 20.20
N LEU A 479 4.44 -11.55 19.32
CA LEU A 479 4.42 -11.34 17.88
C LEU A 479 3.27 -12.08 17.22
N MET A 480 2.34 -11.32 16.64
CA MET A 480 1.17 -11.86 15.97
C MET A 480 1.38 -11.95 14.45
N VAL A 481 0.89 -13.03 13.86
CA VAL A 481 0.93 -13.31 12.41
C VAL A 481 -0.47 -13.55 11.86
N THR A 482 -0.64 -13.40 10.56
CA THR A 482 -1.91 -13.78 9.91
C THR A 482 -1.99 -15.30 9.82
N ASP A 483 -3.04 -15.89 10.37
CA ASP A 483 -3.29 -17.33 10.29
C ASP A 483 -3.68 -17.71 8.85
N ASP A 484 -2.83 -18.49 8.21
CA ASP A 484 -3.08 -19.10 6.91
C ASP A 484 -2.90 -20.62 6.95
N THR A 485 -3.04 -21.22 8.14
CA THR A 485 -2.90 -22.66 8.34
C THR A 485 -4.15 -23.40 7.85
N PRO A 486 -4.01 -24.65 7.32
CA PRO A 486 -5.12 -25.40 6.74
C PRO A 486 -6.27 -25.69 7.72
N GLU A 487 -5.98 -25.69 9.02
CA GLU A 487 -6.93 -26.01 10.09
C GLU A 487 -7.94 -24.89 10.32
N ASN A 488 -7.60 -23.64 9.95
CA ASN A 488 -8.48 -22.48 10.05
C ASN A 488 -8.93 -22.01 8.64
N SER A 489 -9.81 -22.80 8.02
CA SER A 489 -10.45 -22.43 6.74
C SER A 489 -11.55 -21.37 6.89
N ALA A 490 -11.84 -20.93 8.11
CA ALA A 490 -12.93 -20.03 8.47
C ALA A 490 -12.45 -18.63 8.94
N GLY A 491 -11.58 -17.98 8.19
CA GLY A 491 -11.45 -16.51 8.23
C GLY A 491 -10.11 -15.95 8.72
N PHE A 492 -9.93 -14.67 8.40
CA PHE A 492 -8.75 -13.83 8.64
C PHE A 492 -8.51 -13.57 10.15
N GLY A 493 -8.09 -14.60 10.89
CA GLY A 493 -7.61 -14.47 12.26
C GLY A 493 -6.13 -14.08 12.30
N GLU A 494 -5.74 -13.30 13.29
CA GLU A 494 -4.34 -13.17 13.68
C GLU A 494 -4.08 -14.07 14.88
N THR A 495 -2.96 -14.79 14.85
CA THR A 495 -2.58 -15.75 15.90
C THR A 495 -1.16 -15.43 16.39
N PRO A 496 -0.84 -15.68 17.67
CA PRO A 496 0.53 -15.57 18.15
C PRO A 496 1.43 -16.52 17.35
N TYR A 497 2.59 -16.04 16.92
CA TYR A 497 3.64 -16.91 16.41
C TYR A 497 4.37 -17.52 17.61
N ALA A 498 4.21 -18.84 17.79
CA ALA A 498 4.61 -19.52 19.01
C ALA A 498 6.10 -19.28 19.36
N ASN A 499 6.36 -18.93 20.62
CA ASN A 499 7.71 -18.69 21.17
C ASN A 499 8.52 -17.60 20.44
N ALA A 500 7.85 -16.65 19.78
CA ALA A 500 8.50 -15.52 19.14
C ALA A 500 8.27 -14.23 19.94
N VAL A 501 9.37 -13.54 20.25
CA VAL A 501 9.34 -12.29 21.03
C VAL A 501 10.15 -11.22 20.34
N ALA A 502 9.65 -9.99 20.39
CA ALA A 502 10.44 -8.81 20.06
C ALA A 502 10.97 -8.15 21.33
N VAL A 503 12.26 -7.88 21.35
CA VAL A 503 12.93 -7.13 22.44
C VAL A 503 13.33 -5.77 21.89
N ILE A 504 12.64 -4.71 22.31
CA ILE A 504 12.79 -3.37 21.76
C ILE A 504 13.18 -2.38 22.86
N PRO A 505 14.31 -1.65 22.76
CA PRO A 505 14.71 -0.62 23.72
C PRO A 505 13.62 0.44 23.95
N SER A 506 13.49 0.93 25.20
CA SER A 506 12.53 1.99 25.55
C SER A 506 12.68 3.27 24.72
N THR A 507 13.90 3.61 24.30
CA THR A 507 14.19 4.76 23.45
C THR A 507 13.49 4.64 22.10
N ILE A 508 13.65 3.49 21.43
CA ILE A 508 13.02 3.19 20.14
C ILE A 508 11.50 3.15 20.26
N VAL A 509 10.97 2.56 21.34
CA VAL A 509 9.52 2.54 21.62
C VAL A 509 8.95 3.95 21.74
N LYS A 510 9.65 4.86 22.43
CA LYS A 510 9.22 6.25 22.57
C LYS A 510 9.33 7.02 21.24
N GLU A 511 10.48 6.94 20.56
CA GLU A 511 10.73 7.64 19.30
C GLU A 511 9.74 7.27 18.20
N ASN A 512 9.42 5.98 18.08
CA ASN A 512 8.49 5.47 17.07
C ASN A 512 7.06 5.32 17.61
N SER A 513 6.83 5.71 18.87
CA SER A 513 5.54 5.64 19.54
C SER A 513 4.88 4.26 19.44
N LEU A 514 5.70 3.21 19.62
CA LEU A 514 5.30 1.81 19.45
C LEU A 514 4.31 1.39 20.53
N CYS A 515 3.28 0.65 20.16
CA CYS A 515 2.32 0.07 21.08
C CYS A 515 1.69 -1.22 20.54
N ASN A 516 0.99 -1.95 21.41
CA ASN A 516 0.18 -3.10 21.03
C ASN A 516 -0.73 -2.72 19.85
N GLY A 517 -0.87 -3.62 18.87
CA GLY A 517 -1.68 -3.40 17.68
C GLY A 517 -0.91 -2.79 16.49
N MET A 518 0.28 -2.24 16.68
CA MET A 518 1.09 -1.73 15.57
C MET A 518 1.74 -2.86 14.78
N ILE A 519 1.78 -2.72 13.45
CA ILE A 519 2.58 -3.60 12.59
C ILE A 519 3.96 -3.00 12.43
N VAL A 520 4.97 -3.80 12.75
CA VAL A 520 6.37 -3.42 12.67
C VAL A 520 7.14 -4.43 11.85
N GLU A 521 8.13 -3.94 11.11
CA GLU A 521 9.11 -4.76 10.42
C GLU A 521 10.20 -5.11 11.42
N LEU A 522 10.43 -6.41 11.57
CA LEU A 522 11.45 -6.98 12.44
C LEU A 522 12.42 -7.83 11.62
N PHE A 523 13.64 -8.00 12.11
CA PHE A 523 14.59 -8.98 11.59
C PHE A 523 14.96 -10.00 12.68
N LEU A 524 15.25 -11.22 12.23
CA LEU A 524 15.53 -12.35 13.12
C LEU A 524 16.96 -12.23 13.67
N MET A 525 17.10 -12.19 14.99
CA MET A 525 18.40 -12.10 15.69
C MET A 525 18.97 -13.48 15.97
N ASP A 526 18.17 -14.35 16.58
CA ASP A 526 18.61 -15.65 17.06
C ASP A 526 17.47 -16.67 17.07
N VAL A 527 17.84 -17.95 16.92
CA VAL A 527 16.96 -19.11 16.92
C VAL A 527 17.48 -20.09 17.97
N LYS A 528 16.93 -20.02 19.18
CA LYS A 528 17.31 -20.92 20.28
C LYS A 528 16.47 -22.20 20.19
N LYS A 529 17.13 -23.35 20.03
CA LYS A 529 16.50 -24.67 20.14
C LYS A 529 16.36 -25.01 21.63
N MET A 530 15.13 -25.14 22.12
CA MET A 530 14.91 -25.64 23.48
C MET A 530 15.08 -27.17 23.50
N THR A 531 15.79 -27.67 24.51
CA THR A 531 16.08 -29.11 24.69
C THR A 531 14.80 -29.93 24.80
N GLU A 532 14.85 -31.12 24.20
CA GLU A 532 13.76 -32.09 24.04
C GLU A 532 13.03 -32.41 25.35
N VAL A 533 11.74 -32.09 25.39
CA VAL A 533 10.76 -32.81 26.22
C VAL A 533 9.65 -33.23 25.27
N GLU A 534 9.64 -34.53 24.97
CA GLU A 534 8.63 -35.31 24.27
C GLU A 534 7.81 -34.61 23.16
N SER A 535 8.20 -34.91 21.92
CA SER A 535 7.41 -34.89 20.67
C SER A 535 7.15 -33.58 19.89
N GLN A 536 7.63 -32.41 20.32
CA GLN A 536 7.79 -31.25 19.41
C GLN A 536 9.04 -30.43 19.77
N SER A 537 9.98 -30.26 18.85
CA SER A 537 11.12 -29.35 19.04
C SER A 537 10.60 -27.90 19.11
N LEU A 538 10.52 -27.33 20.31
CA LEU A 538 10.10 -25.93 20.49
C LEU A 538 11.27 -25.01 20.14
N VAL A 539 11.12 -24.30 19.03
CA VAL A 539 12.06 -23.28 18.58
C VAL A 539 11.59 -21.94 19.14
N SER A 540 12.45 -21.25 19.90
CA SER A 540 12.18 -19.87 20.31
C SER A 540 12.95 -18.89 19.43
N THR A 541 12.30 -17.83 18.98
CA THR A 541 12.88 -16.84 18.06
C THR A 541 12.89 -15.45 18.69
N GLU A 542 14.04 -14.78 18.61
CA GLU A 542 14.22 -13.42 19.11
C GLU A 542 14.35 -12.45 17.94
N TRP A 543 13.56 -11.38 17.98
CA TRP A 543 13.42 -10.42 16.88
C TRP A 543 13.77 -9.01 17.32
N SER A 544 14.41 -8.25 16.42
CA SER A 544 14.78 -6.86 16.65
C SER A 544 14.04 -5.91 15.70
N PHE A 545 13.77 -4.71 16.20
CA PHE A 545 13.03 -3.67 15.48
C PHE A 545 13.83 -3.10 14.31
N LYS A 546 13.18 -2.97 13.15
CA LYS A 546 13.70 -2.27 11.97
C LYS A 546 12.90 -1.02 11.61
N GLY A 547 11.56 -1.10 11.63
CA GLY A 547 10.74 0.03 11.25
C GLY A 547 9.25 -0.18 11.45
N VAL A 548 8.46 0.90 11.36
CA VAL A 548 7.00 0.85 11.42
C VAL A 548 6.42 0.60 10.03
N ARG A 549 5.44 -0.30 9.92
CA ARG A 549 4.79 -0.67 8.65
C ARG A 549 3.38 -0.12 8.54
N ASN A 550 3.27 1.21 8.50
CA ASN A 550 2.00 1.92 8.27
C ASN A 550 1.39 1.60 6.90
N ASP A 551 2.17 1.06 5.97
CA ASP A 551 1.75 0.60 4.65
C ASP A 551 1.05 -0.78 4.69
N LYS A 552 1.09 -1.53 5.80
CA LYS A 552 0.48 -2.87 5.92
C LYS A 552 -0.83 -2.85 6.71
N THR A 553 -1.79 -3.67 6.30
CA THR A 553 -3.07 -3.89 7.02
C THR A 553 -3.04 -5.10 7.94
N SER A 554 -2.18 -6.06 7.63
CA SER A 554 -2.03 -7.33 8.32
C SER A 554 -0.54 -7.70 8.41
N PRO A 555 -0.12 -8.37 9.50
CA PRO A 555 1.23 -8.92 9.58
C PRO A 555 1.42 -10.01 8.52
N ASN A 556 2.67 -10.42 8.31
CA ASN A 556 2.96 -11.52 7.40
C ASN A 556 2.24 -12.81 7.84
N LYS A 557 1.97 -13.65 6.84
CA LYS A 557 1.31 -14.95 7.04
C LYS A 557 2.22 -15.90 7.82
N HIS A 558 1.62 -16.76 8.65
CA HIS A 558 2.35 -17.79 9.41
C HIS A 558 3.29 -18.60 8.49
N SER A 559 2.81 -19.01 7.31
CA SER A 559 3.61 -19.76 6.34
C SER A 559 4.82 -18.99 5.77
N ILE A 560 4.75 -17.65 5.74
CA ILE A 560 5.85 -16.80 5.27
C ILE A 560 6.90 -16.64 6.38
N VAL A 561 6.46 -16.39 7.61
CA VAL A 561 7.35 -16.26 8.77
C VAL A 561 8.14 -17.54 8.98
N THR A 562 7.45 -18.69 8.96
CA THR A 562 8.07 -20.02 9.11
C THR A 562 9.16 -20.25 8.06
N LYS A 563 8.93 -19.86 6.81
CA LYS A 563 9.95 -19.97 5.74
C LYS A 563 11.18 -19.10 5.95
N ILE A 564 11.04 -17.96 6.65
CA ILE A 564 12.18 -17.09 6.96
C ILE A 564 12.96 -17.66 8.15
N VAL A 565 12.26 -18.19 9.16
CA VAL A 565 12.89 -18.85 10.32
C VAL A 565 13.65 -20.12 9.91
N GLU A 566 13.08 -20.92 9.01
CA GLU A 566 13.67 -22.18 8.52
C GLU A 566 14.65 -21.96 7.35
N LEU A 567 14.90 -20.71 6.95
CA LEU A 567 15.67 -20.38 5.76
C LEU A 567 17.10 -20.93 5.89
N LYS A 568 17.47 -21.86 5.00
CA LYS A 568 18.85 -22.36 4.88
C LYS A 568 19.69 -21.35 4.10
N HIS A 569 19.92 -20.21 4.74
CA HIS A 569 20.54 -19.03 4.13
C HIS A 569 21.93 -19.36 3.55
N LEU A 570 22.26 -18.64 2.47
CA LEU A 570 23.56 -18.69 1.81
C LEU A 570 24.21 -17.32 1.99
N THR A 571 25.44 -17.30 2.49
CA THR A 571 26.26 -16.08 2.42
C THR A 571 26.48 -15.67 0.97
N LEU A 572 26.84 -14.41 0.74
CA LEU A 572 27.09 -13.94 -0.63
C LEU A 572 28.19 -14.76 -1.33
N GLU A 573 29.27 -15.10 -0.63
CA GLU A 573 30.36 -15.87 -1.23
C GLU A 573 29.94 -17.32 -1.53
N GLU A 574 29.25 -17.98 -0.60
CA GLU A 574 28.70 -19.32 -0.87
C GLU A 574 27.76 -19.32 -2.08
N LEU A 575 26.91 -18.30 -2.19
CA LEU A 575 26.01 -18.14 -3.33
C LEU A 575 26.77 -17.96 -4.64
N LEU A 576 27.83 -17.14 -4.65
CA LEU A 576 28.69 -16.93 -5.82
C LEU A 576 29.35 -18.24 -6.26
N GLU A 577 29.98 -18.97 -5.33
CA GLU A 577 30.64 -20.25 -5.62
C GLU A 577 29.68 -21.32 -6.16
N LEU A 578 28.44 -21.35 -5.64
CA LEU A 578 27.42 -22.28 -6.11
C LEU A 578 26.92 -21.91 -7.50
N CYS A 579 26.66 -20.62 -7.74
CA CYS A 579 26.23 -20.10 -9.04
C CYS A 579 27.26 -20.35 -10.15
N ASP A 580 28.55 -20.14 -9.88
CA ASP A 580 29.65 -20.38 -10.83
C ASP A 580 29.67 -21.83 -11.37
N LYS A 581 29.16 -22.79 -10.57
CA LYS A 581 29.11 -24.22 -10.91
C LYS A 581 27.82 -24.64 -11.62
N VAL A 582 26.85 -23.74 -11.77
CA VAL A 582 25.58 -24.04 -12.46
C VAL A 582 25.81 -24.03 -13.97
N PRO A 583 25.55 -25.13 -14.70
CA PRO A 583 25.57 -25.08 -16.15
C PRO A 583 24.43 -24.18 -16.63
N PHE A 584 24.69 -23.28 -17.59
CA PHE A 584 23.66 -22.41 -18.16
C PHE A 584 23.27 -22.91 -19.55
N TYR A 585 21.96 -23.11 -19.78
CA TYR A 585 21.39 -23.62 -21.03
C TYR A 585 20.52 -22.59 -21.77
N GLY A 586 20.51 -21.33 -21.32
CA GLY A 586 19.84 -20.23 -22.02
C GLY A 586 20.64 -19.68 -23.18
N THR A 587 20.03 -18.85 -24.02
CA THR A 587 20.75 -18.09 -25.04
C THR A 587 21.49 -16.90 -24.41
N ASN A 588 22.80 -16.78 -24.66
CA ASN A 588 23.65 -15.68 -24.15
C ASN A 588 23.23 -14.30 -24.67
#